data_AF-A0A127EH15-F1
#
_entry.id   AF-A0A127EH15-F1
#
_cell.length_a   1.000
_cell.length_b   1.000
_cell.length_c   1.000
_cell.angle_alpha   90.00
_cell.angle_beta   90.00
_cell.angle_gamma   90.00
#
_symmetry.space_group_name_H-M   'P 1'
#
loop_
_entity.id
_entity.type
_entity.pdbx_description
1 polymer ?
#
loop_
_entity_poly.entity_id
_entity_poly.type
_entity_poly.pdbx_seq_one_letter_code
_entity_poly.pdbx_strand_id
1 'polypeptide(L)'
;MEFNINSIWIIIGACMLMILVSVISQMRNDLKHMRITLDKIAEKFGAIEIITKEEKEELMRLVSEGKNVEAVRRCREITGLGLKEAKEYIDGLGEEKGI
;
A
#
# COMPACT_ATOMS: atom_id res chain seq x y z
N MET A 1 -58.62 12.12 -7.60
CA MET A 1 -57.68 12.19 -6.48
C MET A 1 -57.07 13.58 -6.48
N GLU A 2 -57.49 14.46 -5.58
CA GLU A 2 -56.85 15.78 -5.44
C GLU A 2 -55.53 15.60 -4.69
N PHE A 3 -54.42 15.73 -5.42
CA PHE A 3 -53.10 15.70 -4.81
C PHE A 3 -52.91 16.97 -3.98
N ASN A 4 -53.06 16.84 -2.66
CA ASN A 4 -52.83 17.93 -1.72
C ASN A 4 -51.39 18.41 -1.86
N ILE A 5 -51.17 19.71 -1.98
CA ILE A 5 -49.83 20.32 -2.11
C ILE A 5 -48.92 19.89 -0.94
N ASN A 6 -49.49 19.70 0.26
CA ASN A 6 -48.77 19.18 1.42
C ASN A 6 -48.23 17.74 1.21
N SER A 7 -48.95 16.90 0.47
CA SER A 7 -48.49 15.53 0.14
C SER A 7 -47.31 15.54 -0.82
N ILE A 8 -47.21 16.54 -1.71
CA ILE A 8 -46.09 16.69 -2.64
C ILE A 8 -44.79 17.03 -1.89
N TRP A 9 -44.85 17.95 -0.92
CA TRP A 9 -43.69 18.30 -0.09
C TRP A 9 -43.18 17.13 0.76
N ILE A 10 -44.09 16.28 1.27
CA ILE A 10 -43.74 15.07 2.01
C ILE A 10 -42.99 14.08 1.12
N ILE A 11 -43.46 13.88 -0.12
CA ILE A 11 -42.83 12.96 -1.07
C ILE A 11 -41.43 13.48 -1.49
N ILE A 12 -41.30 14.77 -1.77
CA ILE A 12 -40.01 15.38 -2.12
C ILE A 12 -39.02 15.22 -0.95
N GLY A 13 -39.46 15.49 0.28
CA GLY A 13 -38.64 15.31 1.48
C GLY A 13 -38.21 13.86 1.69
N ALA A 14 -39.13 12.90 1.51
CA ALA A 14 -38.82 11.48 1.64
C ALA A 14 -37.84 10.99 0.57
N CYS A 15 -38.00 11.43 -0.68
CA CYS A 15 -37.07 11.14 -1.76
C CYS A 15 -35.67 11.73 -1.48
N MET A 16 -35.60 12.99 -1.03
CA MET A 16 -34.33 13.62 -0.67
C MET A 16 -33.62 12.88 0.45
N LEU A 17 -34.36 12.45 1.48
CA LEU A 17 -33.83 11.69 2.61
C LEU A 17 -33.33 10.31 2.18
N MET A 18 -34.07 9.61 1.31
CA MET A 18 -33.63 8.33 0.71
C MET A 18 -32.32 8.46 -0.08
N ILE A 19 -32.15 9.55 -0.84
CA ILE A 19 -30.92 9.81 -1.60
C ILE A 19 -29.75 10.02 -0.63
N LEU A 20 -29.94 10.82 0.43
CA LEU A 20 -28.90 11.04 1.45
C LEU A 20 -28.47 9.73 2.11
N VAL A 21 -29.42 8.87 2.50
CA VAL A 21 -29.13 7.55 3.08
C VAL A 21 -28.40 6.64 2.08
N SER A 22 -28.78 6.68 0.81
CA SER A 22 -28.14 5.89 -0.26
C SER A 22 -26.69 6.33 -0.49
N VAL A 23 -26.42 7.63 -0.53
CA VAL A 23 -25.07 8.19 -0.66
C VAL A 23 -24.19 7.77 0.52
N ILE A 24 -24.72 7.84 1.75
CA ILE A 24 -23.99 7.40 2.96
C ILE A 24 -23.71 5.89 2.91
N SER A 25 -24.67 5.09 2.41
CA SER A 25 -24.50 3.65 2.25
C SER A 25 -23.45 3.29 1.20
N GLN A 26 -23.40 4.03 0.08
CA GLN A 26 -22.38 3.88 -0.95
C GLN A 26 -20.99 4.29 -0.44
N MET A 27 -20.90 5.39 0.32
CA MET A 27 -19.64 5.89 0.87
C MET A 27 -18.99 4.89 1.84
N ARG A 28 -19.80 4.19 2.65
CA ARG A 28 -19.30 3.09 3.50
C ARG A 28 -18.78 1.89 2.70
N ASN A 29 -19.26 1.70 1.48
CA ASN A 29 -18.85 0.60 0.59
C ASN A 29 -17.53 0.93 -0.12
N ASP A 30 -17.31 2.19 -0.49
CA ASP A 30 -16.05 2.65 -1.10
C ASP A 30 -14.89 2.69 -0.09
N LEU A 31 -15.18 2.95 1.19
CA LEU A 31 -14.19 2.85 2.27
C LEU A 31 -13.64 1.43 2.46
N LYS A 32 -14.39 0.38 2.11
CA LYS A 32 -13.94 -1.01 2.26
C LYS A 32 -12.88 -1.41 1.24
N HIS A 33 -12.86 -0.78 0.07
CA HIS A 33 -11.91 -1.11 -0.98
C HIS A 33 -10.62 -0.27 -0.91
N MET A 34 -10.63 0.87 -0.21
CA MET A 34 -9.45 1.74 -0.09
C MET A 34 -8.41 1.24 0.93
N ARG A 35 -8.82 0.42 1.92
CA ARG A 35 -7.88 -0.24 2.86
C ARG A 35 -7.06 -1.36 2.22
N ILE A 36 -7.57 -1.97 1.15
CA ILE A 36 -6.95 -3.16 0.54
C ILE A 36 -5.72 -2.79 -0.29
N THR A 37 -5.72 -1.63 -0.94
CA THR A 37 -4.54 -1.10 -1.63
C THR A 37 -3.46 -0.67 -0.66
N LEU A 38 -3.83 -0.19 0.53
CA LEU A 38 -2.85 0.22 1.54
C LEU A 38 -2.15 -0.98 2.18
N ASP A 39 -2.87 -2.07 2.49
CA ASP A 39 -2.24 -3.30 2.98
C ASP A 39 -1.37 -3.96 1.91
N LYS A 40 -1.79 -4.01 0.65
CA LYS A 40 -0.99 -4.64 -0.43
C LYS A 40 0.23 -3.81 -0.84
N ILE A 41 0.17 -2.49 -0.68
CA ILE A 41 1.34 -1.62 -0.83
C ILE A 41 2.21 -1.74 0.41
N ALA A 42 1.69 -1.67 1.63
CA ALA A 42 2.47 -1.85 2.87
C ALA A 42 3.12 -3.24 2.99
N GLU A 43 2.51 -4.29 2.46
CA GLU A 43 3.06 -5.66 2.48
C GLU A 43 4.21 -5.84 1.47
N LYS A 44 4.23 -5.07 0.37
CA LYS A 44 5.33 -5.07 -0.62
C LYS A 44 6.35 -3.94 -0.44
N PHE A 45 5.95 -2.82 0.15
CA PHE A 45 6.79 -1.63 0.38
C PHE A 45 7.32 -1.57 1.82
N GLY A 46 6.60 -2.11 2.81
CA GLY A 46 7.03 -2.15 4.22
C GLY A 46 8.23 -3.06 4.49
N ALA A 47 8.62 -3.92 3.54
CA ALA A 47 9.84 -4.71 3.63
C ALA A 47 11.11 -3.96 3.16
N ILE A 48 10.97 -2.83 2.45
CA ILE A 48 12.10 -2.13 1.81
C ILE A 48 12.22 -0.66 2.23
N GLU A 49 11.17 -0.05 2.78
CA GLU A 49 11.16 1.39 3.11
C GLU A 49 11.92 1.77 4.40
N ILE A 50 12.50 0.78 5.11
CA ILE A 50 13.28 1.01 6.34
C ILE A 50 14.79 1.05 6.08
N ILE A 51 15.24 0.81 4.85
CA ILE A 51 16.66 0.90 4.52
C ILE A 51 17.01 2.38 4.38
N THR A 52 17.66 2.92 5.40
CA THR A 52 18.22 4.27 5.39
C THR A 52 19.20 4.43 4.21
N LYS A 53 19.48 5.67 3.80
CA LYS A 53 20.43 5.91 2.70
C LYS A 53 21.80 5.31 3.01
N GLU A 54 22.19 5.39 4.27
CA GLU A 54 23.42 4.85 4.83
C GLU A 54 23.48 3.32 4.72
N GLU A 55 22.40 2.62 5.08
CA GLU A 55 22.29 1.16 4.95
C GLU A 55 22.28 0.71 3.49
N LYS A 56 21.62 1.47 2.61
CA LYS A 56 21.62 1.19 1.16
C LYS A 56 23.04 1.33 0.59
N GLU A 57 23.77 2.36 0.99
CA GLU A 57 25.18 2.55 0.61
C GLU A 57 26.08 1.44 1.15
N GLU A 58 25.85 0.98 2.39
CA GLU A 58 26.55 -0.16 2.97
C GLU A 58 26.33 -1.44 2.15
N LEU A 59 25.07 -1.77 1.82
CA LEU A 59 24.74 -2.92 0.99
C LEU A 59 25.35 -2.81 -0.41
N MET A 60 25.28 -1.64 -1.04
CA MET A 60 25.89 -1.40 -2.35
C MET A 60 27.42 -1.56 -2.34
N ARG A 61 28.09 -1.14 -1.27
CA ARG A 61 29.54 -1.36 -1.10
C ARG A 61 29.85 -2.85 -1.02
N LEU A 62 29.12 -3.60 -0.20
CA LEU A 62 29.32 -5.04 -0.06
C LEU A 62 29.13 -5.78 -1.38
N VAL A 63 28.11 -5.40 -2.18
CA VAL A 63 27.89 -5.95 -3.52
C VAL A 63 29.02 -5.60 -4.48
N SER A 64 29.47 -4.34 -4.48
CA SER A 64 30.56 -3.88 -5.35
C SER A 64 31.91 -4.53 -4.99
N GLU A 65 32.09 -4.94 -3.74
CA GLU A 65 33.24 -5.71 -3.25
C GLU A 65 33.13 -7.22 -3.55
N GLY A 66 32.04 -7.67 -4.20
CA GLY A 66 31.78 -9.08 -4.48
C GLY A 66 31.35 -9.91 -3.26
N LYS A 67 31.07 -9.26 -2.13
CA LYS A 67 30.69 -9.90 -0.85
C LYS A 67 29.18 -10.13 -0.77
N ASN A 68 28.62 -10.78 -1.79
CA ASN A 68 27.16 -10.97 -1.93
C ASN A 68 26.55 -11.73 -0.74
N VAL A 69 27.26 -12.69 -0.16
CA VAL A 69 26.79 -13.43 1.01
C VAL A 69 26.66 -12.53 2.25
N GLU A 70 27.60 -11.61 2.43
CA GLU A 70 27.60 -10.64 3.53
C GLU A 70 26.52 -9.58 3.31
N ALA A 71 26.37 -9.09 2.07
CA ALA A 71 25.29 -8.18 1.69
C ALA A 71 23.90 -8.78 1.97
N VAL A 72 23.67 -10.06 1.59
CA VAL A 72 22.41 -10.75 1.89
C VAL A 72 22.21 -10.92 3.38
N ARG A 73 23.25 -11.28 4.14
CA ARG A 73 23.15 -11.38 5.60
C ARG A 73 22.76 -10.05 6.22
N ARG A 74 23.43 -8.96 5.83
CA ARG A 74 23.19 -7.61 6.35
C ARG A 74 21.80 -7.11 5.98
N CYS A 75 21.36 -7.36 4.74
CA CYS A 75 20.01 -7.06 4.27
C CYS A 75 18.96 -7.76 5.14
N ARG A 76 19.17 -9.03 5.52
CA ARG A 76 18.26 -9.75 6.43
C ARG A 76 18.24 -9.19 7.85
N GLU A 77 19.38 -8.72 8.35
CA GLU A 77 19.47 -8.09 9.67
C GLU A 77 18.72 -6.75 9.71
N ILE A 78 18.75 -5.99 8.62
CA ILE A 78 18.10 -4.66 8.49
C ILE A 78 16.59 -4.81 8.22
N THR A 79 16.22 -5.68 7.29
CA THR A 79 14.83 -5.78 6.77
C THR A 79 14.00 -6.88 7.42
N GLY A 80 14.65 -7.86 8.09
CA GLY A 80 13.97 -9.05 8.59
C GLY A 80 13.50 -10.02 7.50
N LEU A 81 13.86 -9.79 6.24
CA LEU A 81 13.45 -10.62 5.11
C LEU A 81 13.95 -12.07 5.20
N GLY A 82 13.19 -12.96 4.57
CA GLY A 82 13.62 -14.33 4.32
C GLY A 82 14.84 -14.37 3.40
N LEU A 83 15.57 -15.50 3.44
CA LEU A 83 16.81 -15.66 2.69
C LEU A 83 16.62 -15.44 1.18
N LYS A 84 15.48 -15.87 0.64
CA LYS A 84 15.14 -15.73 -0.78
C LYS A 84 14.90 -14.27 -1.16
N GLU A 85 14.09 -13.55 -0.38
CA GLU A 85 13.73 -12.16 -0.65
C GLU A 85 14.94 -11.22 -0.50
N ALA A 86 15.76 -11.45 0.54
CA ALA A 86 17.00 -10.70 0.72
C ALA A 86 18.01 -10.94 -0.41
N LYS A 87 18.09 -12.18 -0.92
CA LYS A 87 18.91 -12.49 -2.08
C LYS A 87 18.39 -11.76 -3.33
N GLU A 88 17.09 -11.85 -3.62
CA GLU A 88 16.48 -11.16 -4.76
C GLU A 88 16.70 -9.64 -4.72
N TYR A 89 16.64 -9.03 -3.53
CA TYR A 89 16.94 -7.60 -3.36
C TYR A 89 18.40 -7.26 -3.66
N ILE A 90 19.35 -8.04 -3.12
CA ILE A 90 20.79 -7.83 -3.35
C ILE A 90 21.20 -8.10 -4.79
N ASP A 91 20.66 -9.14 -5.40
CA ASP A 91 20.90 -9.47 -6.82
C ASP A 91 20.41 -8.31 -7.71
N GLY A 92 19.23 -7.74 -7.40
CA GLY A 92 18.72 -6.55 -8.10
C GLY A 92 19.60 -5.29 -7.94
N LEU A 93 20.23 -5.10 -6.77
CA LEU A 93 21.19 -4.00 -6.56
C LEU A 93 22.49 -4.19 -7.38
N GLY A 94 22.91 -5.43 -7.61
CA GLY A 94 24.06 -5.74 -8.47
C GLY A 94 23.76 -5.50 -9.96
N GLU A 95 22.58 -5.92 -10.41
CA GLU A 95 22.13 -5.73 -11.80
C GLU A 95 21.97 -4.25 -12.17
N GLU A 96 21.46 -3.41 -11.25
CA GLU A 96 21.33 -1.96 -11.46
C GLU A 96 22.70 -1.26 -11.67
N LYS A 97 23.78 -1.87 -11.18
CA LYS A 97 25.15 -1.36 -11.31
C LYS A 97 25.96 -1.97 -12.45
N GLY A 98 25.43 -2.97 -13.17
CA GLY A 98 26.10 -3.57 -14.33
C GLY A 98 27.51 -4.07 -14.00
N ILE A 99 27.68 -4.75 -12.87
CA ILE A 99 28.90 -5.47 -12.47
C ILE A 99 28.69 -6.96 -12.69
#